data_AF-A0A150WTX7-F1
#
_entry.id   AF-A0A150WTX7-F1
#
_cell.length_a   1.000
_cell.length_b   1.000
_cell.length_c   1.000
_cell.angle_alpha   90.00
_cell.angle_beta   90.00
_cell.angle_gamma   90.00
#
_symmetry.space_group_name_H-M   'P 1'
#
loop_
_entity.id
_entity.type
_entity.pdbx_description
1 polymer ?
#
loop_
_entity_poly.entity_id
_entity_poly.type
_entity_poly.pdbx_seq_one_letter_code
_entity_poly.pdbx_strand_id
1 'polypeptide(L)'
;MLKKILMGLAALFFILVGGLILIMGYVFNNPESVFTAFHSVTDKFMQGQKYEEPGEFFLQGISEVSLNARRVDMVVRTHSGPTLKVLLHGKVPRFEPGPFIVQMAEKDVLRVDFQEPLASNWIQMNVNGEEFTQESDSKLTADIYLPQSYKGKILIKTEEGNVTLRLPEDLFYETDLQSVSGKVTNNLKQKPTSEILPSEVGHIKIQTQSGAIVVENDN
;
A
#
# COMPACT_ATOMS: atom_id res chain seq x y z
N MET A 1 -20.78 -6.65 62.36
CA MET A 1 -20.14 -6.15 61.11
C MET A 1 -20.70 -6.78 59.84
N LEU A 2 -20.91 -8.10 59.80
CA LEU A 2 -21.44 -8.83 58.63
C LEU A 2 -22.73 -8.24 58.03
N LYS A 3 -23.72 -7.86 58.86
CA LYS A 3 -24.98 -7.24 58.41
C LYS A 3 -24.80 -5.91 57.66
N LYS A 4 -23.80 -5.09 58.05
CA LYS A 4 -23.50 -3.82 57.38
C LYS A 4 -22.80 -4.04 56.03
N ILE A 5 -21.93 -5.04 55.95
CA ILE A 5 -21.26 -5.46 54.70
C ILE A 5 -22.30 -6.03 53.72
N LEU A 6 -23.23 -6.84 54.19
CA LEU A 6 -24.30 -7.42 53.36
C LEU A 6 -25.25 -6.35 52.81
N MET A 7 -25.61 -5.35 53.63
CA MET A 7 -26.41 -4.21 53.17
C MET A 7 -25.66 -3.32 52.17
N GLY A 8 -24.35 -3.12 52.35
CA GLY A 8 -23.52 -2.41 51.38
C GLY A 8 -23.46 -3.11 50.02
N LEU A 9 -23.27 -4.44 50.02
CA LEU A 9 -23.30 -5.26 48.81
C LEU A 9 -24.67 -5.25 48.13
N ALA A 10 -25.76 -5.32 48.89
CA ALA A 10 -27.11 -5.24 48.35
C ALA A 10 -27.38 -3.88 47.68
N ALA A 11 -26.96 -2.78 48.29
CA ALA A 11 -27.09 -1.45 47.69
C ALA A 11 -26.28 -1.32 46.40
N LEU A 12 -25.04 -1.83 46.38
CA LEU A 12 -24.18 -1.84 45.20
C LEU A 12 -24.79 -2.68 44.07
N PHE A 13 -25.40 -3.82 44.41
CA PHE A 13 -26.14 -4.65 43.48
C PHE A 13 -27.33 -3.90 42.87
N PHE A 14 -28.14 -3.22 43.68
CA PHE A 14 -29.28 -2.45 43.16
C PHE A 14 -28.87 -1.26 42.30
N ILE A 15 -27.77 -0.57 42.64
CA ILE A 15 -27.23 0.51 41.80
C ILE A 15 -26.74 -0.06 40.46
N LEU A 16 -26.04 -1.20 40.49
CA LEU A 16 -25.49 -1.82 39.29
C LEU A 16 -26.60 -2.37 38.37
N VAL A 17 -27.58 -3.08 38.95
CA VAL A 17 -28.75 -3.59 38.21
C VAL A 17 -29.64 -2.45 37.71
N GLY A 18 -29.90 -1.44 38.54
CA GLY A 18 -30.68 -0.27 38.14
C GLY A 18 -30.01 0.53 37.01
N GLY A 19 -28.69 0.70 37.09
CA GLY A 19 -27.90 1.30 36.01
C GLY A 19 -27.95 0.48 34.73
N LEU A 20 -27.83 -0.85 34.83
CA LEU A 20 -27.91 -1.76 33.68
C LEU A 20 -29.29 -1.71 32.99
N ILE A 21 -30.38 -1.69 33.78
CA ILE A 21 -31.75 -1.59 33.26
C ILE A 21 -31.96 -0.24 32.56
N LEU A 22 -31.44 0.85 33.12
CA LEU A 22 -31.51 2.17 32.47
C LEU A 22 -30.72 2.22 31.16
N ILE A 23 -29.53 1.64 31.12
CA ILE A 23 -28.71 1.53 29.89
C ILE A 23 -29.45 0.67 28.85
N MET A 24 -29.94 -0.51 29.25
CA MET A 24 -30.73 -1.38 28.37
C MET A 24 -31.99 -0.67 27.87
N GLY A 25 -32.75 -0.01 28.74
CA GLY A 25 -33.93 0.75 28.37
C GLY A 25 -33.63 1.90 27.40
N TYR A 26 -32.50 2.58 27.57
CA TYR A 26 -32.04 3.60 26.64
C TYR A 26 -31.67 3.02 25.26
N VAL A 27 -30.97 1.87 25.24
CA VAL A 27 -30.60 1.14 24.01
C VAL A 27 -31.83 0.63 23.26
N PHE A 28 -32.82 0.08 23.97
CA PHE A 28 -34.06 -0.42 23.38
C PHE A 28 -35.01 0.69 22.89
N ASN A 29 -35.02 1.86 23.56
CA ASN A 29 -35.86 2.99 23.16
C ASN A 29 -35.20 3.89 22.10
N ASN A 30 -33.88 3.81 21.93
CA ASN A 30 -33.12 4.58 20.93
C ASN A 30 -32.22 3.66 20.09
N PRO A 31 -32.77 2.61 19.46
CA PRO A 31 -31.98 1.65 18.70
C PRO A 31 -31.23 2.35 17.56
N GLU A 32 -31.88 3.31 16.89
CA GLU A 32 -31.28 4.09 15.79
C GLU A 32 -30.03 4.85 16.22
N SER A 33 -29.99 5.39 17.44
CA SER A 33 -28.82 6.13 17.95
C SER A 33 -27.63 5.22 18.21
N VAL A 34 -27.91 4.00 18.69
CA VAL A 34 -26.90 2.96 18.92
C VAL A 34 -26.38 2.43 17.59
N PHE A 35 -27.28 2.10 16.65
CA PHE A 35 -26.89 1.71 15.29
C PHE A 35 -26.11 2.82 14.58
N THR A 36 -26.50 4.08 14.72
CA THR A 36 -25.77 5.22 14.13
C THR A 36 -24.38 5.39 14.76
N ALA A 37 -24.25 5.19 16.08
CA ALA A 37 -22.96 5.24 16.75
C ALA A 37 -22.05 4.07 16.32
N PHE A 38 -22.60 2.87 16.18
CA PHE A 38 -21.88 1.72 15.63
C PHE A 38 -21.46 1.97 14.19
N HIS A 39 -22.39 2.37 13.31
CA HIS A 39 -22.07 2.74 11.92
C HIS A 39 -21.01 3.84 11.83
N SER A 40 -21.08 4.87 12.67
CA SER A 40 -20.08 5.94 12.68
C SER A 40 -18.70 5.45 13.12
N VAL A 41 -18.65 4.52 14.07
CA VAL A 41 -17.41 3.90 14.52
C VAL A 41 -16.86 2.97 13.44
N THR A 42 -17.71 2.14 12.82
CA THR A 42 -17.30 1.24 11.73
C THR A 42 -16.81 2.02 10.52
N ASP A 43 -17.51 3.08 10.12
CA ASP A 43 -17.10 3.93 8.98
C ASP A 43 -15.73 4.56 9.23
N LYS A 44 -15.43 4.99 10.46
CA LYS A 44 -14.11 5.53 10.83
C LYS A 44 -13.02 4.46 10.90
N PHE A 45 -13.39 3.21 11.22
CA PHE A 45 -12.49 2.05 11.16
C PHE A 45 -12.18 1.63 9.72
N MET A 46 -13.17 1.74 8.82
CA MET A 46 -13.03 1.39 7.40
C MET A 46 -12.29 2.45 6.59
N GLN A 47 -12.27 3.71 7.07
CA GLN A 47 -11.47 4.79 6.49
C GLN A 47 -9.98 4.59 6.79
N GLY A 48 -9.22 4.32 5.74
CA GLY A 48 -7.77 4.26 5.76
C GLY A 48 -7.16 5.57 6.23
N GLN A 49 -6.09 5.45 7.01
CA GLN A 49 -5.28 6.57 7.44
C GLN A 49 -4.22 6.89 6.41
N LYS A 50 -3.86 8.18 6.28
CA LYS A 50 -2.74 8.60 5.43
C LYS A 50 -1.46 7.92 5.91
N TYR A 51 -0.72 7.34 4.98
CA TYR A 51 0.53 6.65 5.24
C TYR A 51 1.62 7.16 4.29
N GLU A 52 2.83 7.29 4.82
CA GLU A 52 4.05 7.62 4.09
C GLU A 52 5.22 6.85 4.72
N GLU A 53 5.94 6.10 3.90
CA GLU A 53 7.12 5.32 4.30
C GLU A 53 8.25 5.57 3.29
N PRO A 54 9.33 6.25 3.70
CA PRO A 54 10.51 6.44 2.87
C PRO A 54 11.46 5.25 2.97
N GLY A 55 12.05 4.84 1.84
CA GLY A 55 13.11 3.85 1.75
C GLY A 55 14.28 4.37 0.92
N GLU A 56 15.51 4.05 1.32
CA GLU A 56 16.73 4.41 0.59
C GLU A 56 17.70 3.23 0.57
N PHE A 57 18.18 2.87 -0.63
CA PHE A 57 19.00 1.68 -0.84
C PHE A 57 20.26 2.00 -1.65
N PHE A 58 21.39 1.47 -1.17
CA PHE A 58 22.67 1.58 -1.86
C PHE A 58 22.77 0.50 -2.96
N LEU A 59 23.22 0.90 -4.15
CA LEU A 59 23.32 0.02 -5.31
C LEU A 59 24.75 -0.44 -5.62
N GLN A 60 25.71 -0.19 -4.72
CA GLN A 60 27.10 -0.61 -4.92
C GLN A 60 27.20 -2.13 -4.92
N GLY A 61 27.72 -2.71 -6.02
CA GLY A 61 27.81 -4.16 -6.19
C GLY A 61 26.50 -4.84 -6.57
N ILE A 62 25.40 -4.09 -6.74
CA ILE A 62 24.10 -4.63 -7.13
C ILE A 62 24.01 -4.68 -8.65
N SER A 63 23.89 -5.90 -9.19
CA SER A 63 23.74 -6.14 -10.63
C SER A 63 22.29 -6.07 -11.12
N GLU A 64 21.34 -6.37 -10.22
CA GLU A 64 19.91 -6.35 -10.50
C GLU A 64 19.11 -5.73 -9.35
N VAL A 65 18.14 -4.88 -9.69
CA VAL A 65 17.11 -4.36 -8.78
C VAL A 65 15.78 -5.00 -9.14
N SER A 66 15.17 -5.69 -8.19
CA SER A 66 13.87 -6.37 -8.33
C SER A 66 12.83 -5.69 -7.45
N LEU A 67 11.85 -5.06 -8.07
CA LEU A 67 10.77 -4.30 -7.45
C LEU A 67 9.47 -5.11 -7.61
N ASN A 68 8.95 -5.66 -6.51
CA ASN A 68 7.79 -6.54 -6.54
C ASN A 68 6.62 -5.95 -5.78
N ALA A 69 5.41 -6.10 -6.32
CA ALA A 69 4.18 -5.86 -5.59
C ALA A 69 3.08 -6.81 -6.05
N ARG A 70 1.95 -6.76 -5.37
CA ARG A 70 0.72 -7.41 -5.82
C ARG A 70 -0.25 -6.43 -6.49
N ARG A 71 -0.76 -5.49 -5.70
CA ARG A 71 -1.77 -4.50 -6.10
C ARG A 71 -1.28 -3.04 -6.04
N VAL A 72 -0.05 -2.81 -5.58
CA VAL A 72 0.51 -1.46 -5.43
C VAL A 72 0.82 -0.86 -6.81
N ASP A 73 0.30 0.33 -7.05
CA ASP A 73 0.64 1.12 -8.24
C ASP A 73 2.10 1.59 -8.12
N MET A 74 2.91 1.44 -9.16
CA MET A 74 4.31 1.85 -9.18
C MET A 74 4.54 3.00 -10.17
N VAL A 75 5.17 4.06 -9.70
CA VAL A 75 5.58 5.19 -10.52
C VAL A 75 7.10 5.28 -10.46
N VAL A 76 7.76 5.00 -11.58
CA VAL A 76 9.20 4.92 -11.67
C VAL A 76 9.72 6.14 -12.42
N ARG A 77 10.63 6.89 -11.82
CA ARG A 77 11.31 8.05 -12.40
C ARG A 77 12.81 7.95 -12.20
N THR A 78 13.58 8.73 -12.95
CA THR A 78 15.02 8.81 -12.74
C THR A 78 15.39 10.00 -11.85
N HIS A 79 16.54 9.95 -11.18
CA HIS A 79 17.11 11.09 -10.44
C HIS A 79 18.63 11.09 -10.46
N SER A 80 19.23 12.21 -10.10
CA SER A 80 20.69 12.44 -10.14
C SER A 80 21.46 11.88 -8.94
N GLY A 81 20.78 11.42 -7.88
CA GLY A 81 21.42 10.88 -6.68
C GLY A 81 21.98 9.47 -6.87
N PRO A 82 22.86 9.00 -5.96
CA PRO A 82 23.56 7.71 -6.10
C PRO A 82 22.78 6.49 -5.58
N THR A 83 21.69 6.70 -4.86
CA THR A 83 20.91 5.67 -4.16
C THR A 83 19.54 5.48 -4.80
N LEU A 84 19.02 4.25 -4.78
CA LEU A 84 17.61 4.01 -5.08
C LEU A 84 16.77 4.61 -3.95
N LYS A 85 15.84 5.49 -4.28
CA LYS A 85 14.88 6.02 -3.30
C LYS A 85 13.49 5.53 -3.61
N VAL A 86 12.75 5.20 -2.58
CA VAL A 86 11.36 4.81 -2.66
C VAL A 86 10.56 5.63 -1.66
N LEU A 87 9.41 6.12 -2.08
CA LEU A 87 8.39 6.66 -1.20
C LEU A 87 7.11 5.86 -1.41
N LEU A 88 6.73 5.08 -0.41
CA LEU A 88 5.46 4.37 -0.41
C LEU A 88 4.44 5.24 0.30
N HIS A 89 3.37 5.63 -0.38
CA HIS A 89 2.38 6.55 0.17
C HIS A 89 0.96 6.18 -0.23
N GLY A 90 -0.01 6.70 0.52
CA GLY A 90 -1.43 6.52 0.21
C GLY A 90 -2.25 6.35 1.47
N LYS A 91 -3.17 5.37 1.45
CA LYS A 91 -4.02 5.03 2.59
C LYS A 91 -3.78 3.59 3.02
N VAL A 92 -3.66 3.37 4.33
CA VAL A 92 -3.55 2.05 4.95
C VAL A 92 -4.59 1.89 6.07
N PRO A 93 -4.93 0.66 6.47
CA PRO A 93 -5.81 0.42 7.61
C PRO A 93 -5.20 0.93 8.91
N ARG A 94 -6.05 1.39 9.84
CA ARG A 94 -5.59 1.95 11.12
C ARG A 94 -4.88 0.95 12.05
N PHE A 95 -5.14 -0.34 11.87
CA PHE A 95 -4.64 -1.42 12.72
C PHE A 95 -3.42 -2.15 12.13
N GLU A 96 -2.97 -1.76 10.95
CA GLU A 96 -1.79 -2.34 10.30
C GLU A 96 -0.73 -1.22 10.11
N PRO A 97 0.21 -1.08 11.06
CA PRO A 97 1.14 0.05 11.06
C PRO A 97 2.31 -0.07 10.07
N GLY A 98 2.39 -1.15 9.28
CA GLY A 98 3.56 -1.46 8.45
C GLY A 98 4.74 -2.04 9.26
N PRO A 99 5.96 -2.09 8.70
CA PRO A 99 6.37 -1.51 7.40
C PRO A 99 5.79 -2.28 6.21
N PHE A 100 5.54 -1.56 5.11
CA PHE A 100 5.08 -2.14 3.86
C PHE A 100 6.18 -2.17 2.79
N ILE A 101 7.34 -1.57 3.05
CA ILE A 101 8.56 -1.79 2.25
C ILE A 101 9.39 -2.89 2.92
N VAL A 102 9.57 -4.02 2.23
CA VAL A 102 10.38 -5.14 2.71
C VAL A 102 11.55 -5.39 1.78
N GLN A 103 12.77 -5.28 2.31
CA GLN A 103 13.98 -5.64 1.58
C GLN A 103 14.37 -7.09 1.86
N MET A 104 14.69 -7.84 0.81
CA MET A 104 15.30 -9.16 0.93
C MET A 104 16.76 -9.11 0.49
N ALA A 105 17.63 -9.76 1.27
CA ALA A 105 19.05 -9.85 0.95
C ALA A 105 19.30 -11.04 0.02
N GLU A 106 19.63 -10.74 -1.23
CA GLU A 106 20.07 -11.70 -2.22
C GLU A 106 21.47 -11.30 -2.71
N LYS A 107 22.28 -12.28 -3.16
CA LYS A 107 23.63 -11.99 -3.63
C LYS A 107 23.57 -11.21 -4.94
N ASP A 108 24.18 -10.02 -4.97
CA ASP A 108 24.26 -9.12 -6.13
C ASP A 108 22.89 -8.65 -6.67
N VAL A 109 21.81 -8.89 -5.92
CA VAL A 109 20.43 -8.51 -6.25
C VAL A 109 19.81 -7.75 -5.08
N LEU A 110 19.30 -6.55 -5.35
CA LEU A 110 18.47 -5.83 -4.41
C LEU A 110 17.01 -6.16 -4.70
N ARG A 111 16.38 -6.92 -3.81
CA ARG A 111 14.95 -7.20 -3.88
C ARG A 111 14.18 -6.34 -2.89
N VAL A 112 13.22 -5.58 -3.40
CA VAL A 112 12.30 -4.74 -2.62
C VAL A 112 10.87 -5.17 -2.95
N ASP A 113 10.17 -5.64 -1.93
CA ASP A 113 8.78 -6.09 -2.01
C ASP A 113 7.89 -5.03 -1.34
N PHE A 114 6.91 -4.51 -2.06
CA PHE A 114 5.87 -3.60 -1.57
C PHE A 114 4.65 -4.41 -1.17
N GLN A 115 4.48 -4.58 0.14
CA GLN A 115 3.38 -5.34 0.72
C GLN A 115 2.11 -4.50 0.73
N GLU A 116 1.01 -5.13 0.35
CA GLU A 116 -0.30 -4.52 0.45
C GLU A 116 -0.88 -4.80 1.84
N PRO A 117 -1.52 -3.81 2.48
CA PRO A 117 -2.27 -4.06 3.69
C PRO A 117 -3.42 -5.06 3.47
N LEU A 118 -3.65 -5.90 4.47
CA LEU A 118 -4.57 -7.05 4.38
C LEU A 118 -6.05 -6.65 4.27
N ALA A 119 -6.40 -5.40 4.56
CA ALA A 119 -7.80 -5.02 4.80
C ALA A 119 -8.65 -4.75 3.56
N SER A 120 -8.17 -5.00 2.33
CA SER A 120 -8.94 -4.65 1.13
C SER A 120 -10.32 -5.35 1.07
N ASN A 121 -10.57 -6.47 1.79
CA ASN A 121 -11.87 -7.18 1.72
C ASN A 121 -12.41 -7.81 3.04
N TRP A 122 -11.82 -7.62 4.21
CA TRP A 122 -11.95 -8.63 5.30
C TRP A 122 -12.73 -8.22 6.56
N ILE A 123 -13.19 -6.98 6.71
CA ILE A 123 -14.00 -6.66 7.90
C ILE A 123 -15.44 -7.14 7.66
N GLN A 124 -15.66 -8.43 7.90
CA GLN A 124 -16.98 -9.03 8.05
C GLN A 124 -17.51 -8.61 9.43
N MET A 125 -18.43 -7.66 9.43
CA MET A 125 -19.20 -7.37 10.63
C MET A 125 -20.58 -8.01 10.50
N ASN A 126 -20.89 -8.91 11.43
CA ASN A 126 -22.23 -9.45 11.57
C ASN A 126 -23.03 -8.50 12.46
N VAL A 127 -23.91 -7.71 11.85
CA VAL A 127 -24.88 -6.86 12.56
C VAL A 127 -26.25 -7.48 12.32
N ASN A 128 -26.88 -7.98 13.38
CA ASN A 128 -28.22 -8.60 13.34
C ASN A 128 -28.37 -9.84 12.42
N GLY A 129 -27.30 -10.60 12.17
CA GLY A 129 -27.35 -11.79 11.32
C GLY A 129 -27.07 -11.53 9.83
N GLU A 130 -26.87 -10.27 9.44
CA GLU A 130 -26.46 -9.89 8.09
C GLU A 130 -24.94 -9.68 8.05
N GLU A 131 -24.27 -10.39 7.13
CA GLU A 131 -22.84 -10.20 6.87
C GLU A 131 -22.64 -8.93 6.06
N PHE A 132 -22.08 -7.90 6.69
CA PHE A 132 -21.69 -6.68 5.99
C PHE A 132 -20.22 -6.79 5.58
N THR A 133 -19.96 -6.76 4.27
CA THR A 133 -18.62 -6.66 3.68
C THR A 133 -18.55 -5.39 2.86
N GLN A 134 -17.62 -4.50 3.19
CA GLN A 134 -17.38 -3.26 2.46
C GLN A 134 -15.90 -3.16 2.10
N GLU A 135 -15.62 -2.74 0.87
CA GLU A 135 -14.27 -2.56 0.35
C GLU A 135 -13.55 -1.44 1.12
N SER A 136 -12.32 -1.69 1.59
CA SER A 136 -11.51 -0.64 2.21
C SER A 136 -10.99 0.33 1.15
N ASP A 137 -10.94 1.62 1.47
CA ASP A 137 -10.29 2.64 0.63
C ASP A 137 -8.74 2.59 0.70
N SER A 138 -8.18 1.50 1.24
CA SER A 138 -6.75 1.25 1.32
C SER A 138 -6.17 1.11 -0.09
N LYS A 139 -5.29 2.05 -0.44
CA LYS A 139 -4.60 2.07 -1.72
C LYS A 139 -3.23 2.70 -1.52
N LEU A 140 -2.20 1.96 -1.88
CA LEU A 140 -0.80 2.41 -1.82
C LEU A 140 -0.26 2.64 -3.23
N THR A 141 0.68 3.59 -3.32
CA THR A 141 1.45 3.91 -4.50
C THR A 141 2.92 4.01 -4.12
N ALA A 142 3.78 3.35 -4.88
CA ALA A 142 5.23 3.41 -4.72
C ALA A 142 5.82 4.39 -5.75
N ASP A 143 6.27 5.54 -5.28
CA ASP A 143 7.10 6.46 -6.06
C ASP A 143 8.56 6.01 -5.95
N ILE A 144 9.16 5.61 -7.07
CA ILE A 144 10.47 4.99 -7.15
C ILE A 144 11.40 5.88 -7.96
N TYR A 145 12.52 6.28 -7.37
CA TYR A 145 13.52 7.14 -7.97
C TYR A 145 14.80 6.35 -8.22
N LEU A 146 15.02 6.02 -9.50
CA LEU A 146 16.17 5.29 -10.01
C LEU A 146 17.36 6.24 -10.27
N PRO A 147 18.56 5.98 -9.73
CA PRO A 147 19.77 6.70 -10.12
C PRO A 147 20.02 6.61 -11.62
N GLN A 148 20.21 7.75 -12.28
CA GLN A 148 20.58 7.81 -13.71
C GLN A 148 21.90 7.09 -14.02
N SER A 149 22.80 7.05 -13.03
CA SER A 149 24.09 6.35 -13.10
C SER A 149 23.96 4.82 -13.00
N TYR A 150 22.81 4.30 -12.57
CA TYR A 150 22.59 2.86 -12.45
C TYR A 150 22.30 2.25 -13.82
N LYS A 151 23.18 1.35 -14.27
CA LYS A 151 23.08 0.64 -15.57
C LYS A 151 22.87 -0.86 -15.42
N GLY A 152 22.56 -1.33 -14.20
CA GLY A 152 22.18 -2.72 -13.95
C GLY A 152 20.78 -3.04 -14.50
N LYS A 153 20.36 -4.28 -14.29
CA LYS A 153 19.03 -4.74 -14.69
C LYS A 153 17.99 -4.27 -13.68
N ILE A 154 16.87 -3.77 -14.16
CA ILE A 154 15.72 -3.40 -13.32
C ILE A 154 14.56 -4.29 -13.71
N LEU A 155 14.01 -5.01 -12.75
CA LEU A 155 12.88 -5.89 -12.91
C LEU A 155 11.73 -5.37 -12.05
N ILE A 156 10.63 -4.98 -12.69
CA ILE A 156 9.41 -4.51 -12.04
C ILE A 156 8.32 -5.55 -12.26
N LYS A 157 7.78 -6.08 -11.16
CA LYS A 157 6.72 -7.10 -11.18
C LYS A 157 5.56 -6.65 -10.33
N THR A 158 4.36 -6.68 -10.89
CA THR A 158 3.13 -6.48 -10.14
C THR A 158 2.03 -7.36 -10.71
N GLU A 159 1.09 -7.86 -9.90
CA GLU A 159 0.00 -8.67 -10.44
C GLU A 159 -1.03 -7.74 -11.10
N GLU A 160 -1.57 -6.82 -10.31
CA GLU A 160 -2.72 -5.99 -10.68
C GLU A 160 -2.42 -4.49 -10.64
N GLY A 161 -1.34 -4.08 -9.97
CA GLY A 161 -0.97 -2.66 -9.88
C GLY A 161 -0.54 -2.09 -11.22
N ASN A 162 -0.85 -0.82 -11.47
CA ASN A 162 -0.41 -0.13 -12.68
C ASN A 162 1.07 0.27 -12.55
N VAL A 163 1.80 0.25 -13.67
CA VAL A 163 3.19 0.68 -13.73
C VAL A 163 3.30 1.86 -14.67
N THR A 164 3.75 3.00 -14.16
CA THR A 164 4.11 4.18 -14.95
C THR A 164 5.61 4.38 -14.91
N LEU A 165 6.26 4.30 -16.07
CA LEU A 165 7.69 4.50 -16.23
C LEU A 165 7.94 5.84 -16.93
N ARG A 166 8.60 6.77 -16.24
CA ARG A 166 9.02 8.07 -16.78
C ARG A 166 10.53 8.10 -16.93
N LEU A 167 10.98 8.24 -18.18
CA LEU A 167 12.39 8.24 -18.52
C LEU A 167 12.77 9.54 -19.22
N PRO A 168 13.97 10.07 -18.94
CA PRO A 168 14.39 11.31 -19.57
C PRO A 168 14.80 11.05 -21.03
N GLU A 169 14.64 12.06 -21.90
CA GLU A 169 14.86 11.93 -23.36
C GLU A 169 16.32 11.73 -23.76
N ASP A 170 17.25 12.11 -22.89
CA ASP A 170 18.69 12.14 -23.08
C ASP A 170 19.41 10.86 -22.62
N LEU A 171 18.71 9.95 -21.96
CA LEU A 171 19.25 8.66 -21.54
C LEU A 171 18.59 7.49 -22.29
N PHE A 172 19.42 6.50 -22.64
CA PHE A 172 18.97 5.31 -23.33
C PHE A 172 18.63 4.18 -22.37
N TYR A 173 17.43 3.67 -22.56
CA TYR A 173 16.90 2.51 -21.85
C TYR A 173 16.30 1.53 -22.85
N GLU A 174 16.67 0.26 -22.72
CA GLU A 174 15.94 -0.85 -23.33
C GLU A 174 14.79 -1.24 -22.39
N THR A 175 13.57 -1.33 -22.95
CA THR A 175 12.36 -1.66 -22.18
C THR A 175 11.71 -2.93 -22.70
N ASP A 176 11.56 -3.95 -21.85
CA ASP A 176 10.77 -5.17 -22.11
C ASP A 176 9.45 -5.07 -21.33
N LEU A 177 8.33 -4.89 -22.04
CA LEU A 177 7.01 -4.64 -21.46
C LEU A 177 6.11 -5.86 -21.68
N GLN A 178 5.66 -6.48 -20.59
CA GLN A 178 4.83 -7.68 -20.63
C GLN A 178 3.59 -7.48 -19.75
N SER A 179 2.40 -7.53 -20.35
CA SER A 179 1.13 -7.56 -19.62
C SER A 179 0.25 -8.67 -20.17
N VAL A 180 -0.38 -9.46 -19.29
CA VAL A 180 -1.28 -10.55 -19.74
C VAL A 180 -2.61 -9.98 -20.24
N SER A 181 -3.18 -9.01 -19.52
CA SER A 181 -4.50 -8.44 -19.83
C SER A 181 -4.59 -6.91 -19.70
N GLY A 182 -3.58 -6.27 -19.10
CA GLY A 182 -3.52 -4.82 -18.95
C GLY A 182 -3.14 -4.10 -20.25
N LYS A 183 -3.56 -2.84 -20.37
CA LYS A 183 -3.20 -2.01 -21.53
C LYS A 183 -1.73 -1.59 -21.44
N VAL A 184 -0.98 -1.78 -22.52
CA VAL A 184 0.39 -1.26 -22.66
C VAL A 184 0.39 -0.04 -23.58
N THR A 185 0.92 1.08 -23.10
CA THR A 185 1.10 2.32 -23.88
C THR A 185 2.56 2.75 -23.79
N ASN A 186 3.21 2.97 -24.93
CA ASN A 186 4.58 3.46 -24.99
C ASN A 186 4.63 4.73 -25.86
N ASN A 187 4.85 5.87 -25.19
CA ASN A 187 4.98 7.19 -25.78
C ASN A 187 6.41 7.74 -25.63
N LEU A 188 7.39 6.89 -25.31
CA LEU A 188 8.77 7.30 -25.07
C LEU A 188 9.41 7.82 -26.36
N LYS A 189 9.97 9.03 -26.29
CA LYS A 189 10.79 9.62 -27.34
C LYS A 189 12.22 9.73 -26.84
N GLN A 190 13.15 9.07 -27.52
CA GLN A 190 14.58 9.19 -27.23
C GLN A 190 15.26 10.03 -28.31
N LYS A 191 16.19 10.90 -27.91
CA LYS A 191 16.98 11.67 -28.87
C LYS A 191 17.92 10.72 -29.63
N PRO A 192 17.99 10.77 -30.96
CA PRO A 192 18.94 9.94 -31.69
C PRO A 192 20.39 10.40 -31.39
N THR A 193 21.27 9.45 -31.09
CA THR A 193 22.72 9.67 -31.01
C THR A 193 23.46 8.59 -31.78
N SER A 194 24.64 8.91 -32.30
CA SER A 194 25.38 8.10 -33.27
C SER A 194 26.40 7.13 -32.66
N GLU A 195 26.69 7.22 -31.36
CA GLU A 195 27.64 6.35 -30.67
C GLU A 195 27.15 6.05 -29.24
N ILE A 196 26.46 4.91 -29.05
CA ILE A 196 26.05 4.42 -27.72
C ILE A 196 26.78 3.11 -27.45
N LEU A 197 27.53 3.04 -26.35
CA LEU A 197 28.11 1.78 -25.92
C LEU A 197 27.02 0.93 -25.24
N PRO A 198 26.97 -0.40 -25.44
CA PRO A 198 25.99 -1.27 -24.76
C PRO A 198 26.00 -1.14 -23.23
N SER A 199 27.14 -0.77 -22.63
CA SER A 199 27.28 -0.53 -21.19
C SER A 199 26.59 0.74 -20.69
N GLU A 200 26.17 1.64 -21.58
CA GLU A 200 25.52 2.92 -21.24
C GLU A 200 23.99 2.81 -21.25
N VAL A 201 23.47 1.70 -21.78
CA VAL A 201 22.05 1.41 -21.91
C VAL A 201 21.54 0.77 -20.62
N GLY A 202 20.56 1.42 -19.97
CA GLY A 202 19.84 0.80 -18.85
C GLY A 202 18.84 -0.25 -19.34
N HIS A 203 18.64 -1.32 -18.59
CA HIS A 203 17.71 -2.40 -18.99
C HIS A 203 16.56 -2.47 -17.99
N ILE A 204 15.34 -2.23 -18.45
CA ILE A 204 14.15 -2.23 -17.61
C ILE A 204 13.15 -3.25 -18.15
N LYS A 205 12.79 -4.20 -17.32
CA LYS A 205 11.74 -5.19 -17.61
C LYS A 205 10.55 -4.95 -16.71
N ILE A 206 9.37 -4.82 -17.29
CA ILE A 206 8.10 -4.64 -16.57
C ILE A 206 7.21 -5.83 -16.88
N GLN A 207 6.70 -6.49 -15.85
CA GLN A 207 5.76 -7.62 -15.96
C GLN A 207 4.51 -7.37 -15.11
N THR A 208 3.35 -7.38 -15.75
CA THR A 208 2.04 -7.29 -15.08
C THR A 208 1.08 -8.42 -15.50
N GLN A 209 0.13 -8.79 -14.64
CA GLN A 209 -0.97 -9.68 -15.05
C GLN A 209 -2.15 -8.87 -15.60
N SER A 210 -2.66 -7.90 -14.86
CA SER A 210 -3.82 -7.09 -15.25
C SER A 210 -3.62 -5.58 -15.17
N GLY A 211 -2.60 -5.11 -14.46
CA GLY A 211 -2.28 -3.69 -14.36
C GLY A 211 -1.81 -3.08 -15.68
N ALA A 212 -2.20 -1.83 -15.94
CA ALA A 212 -1.76 -1.10 -17.13
C ALA A 212 -0.27 -0.72 -17.03
N ILE A 213 0.41 -0.69 -18.17
CA ILE A 213 1.79 -0.24 -18.30
C ILE A 213 1.81 1.01 -19.16
N VAL A 214 2.34 2.10 -18.63
CA VAL A 214 2.55 3.37 -19.34
C VAL A 214 4.03 3.70 -19.33
N VAL A 215 4.62 3.89 -20.50
CA VAL A 215 5.98 4.40 -20.65
C VAL A 215 5.92 5.75 -21.35
N GLU A 216 6.49 6.77 -20.72
CA GLU A 216 6.46 8.15 -21.21
C GLU A 216 7.76 8.88 -20.88
N ASN A 217 7.96 10.04 -21.50
CA ASN A 217 9.06 10.91 -21.14
C ASN A 217 8.82 11.58 -19.78
N ASP A 218 9.89 11.77 -19.02
CA ASP A 218 9.87 12.61 -17.82
C ASP A 218 9.82 14.08 -18.29
N ASN A 219 8.66 14.74 -18.09
CA ASN A 219 8.44 16.14 -18.49
C ASN A 219 9.11 17.12 -17.51
#